data_AF-A0A960DQT2-F1
#
_entry.id   AF-A0A960DQT2-F1
#
_cell.length_a   1.000
_cell.length_b   1.000
_cell.length_c   1.000
_cell.angle_alpha   90.00
_cell.angle_beta   90.00
_cell.angle_gamma   90.00
#
_symmetry.space_group_name_H-M   'P 1'
#
loop_
_entity.id
_entity.type
_entity.pdbx_description
1 polymer ?
#
loop_
_entity_poly.entity_id
_entity_poly.type
_entity_poly.pdbx_seq_one_letter_code
_entity_poly.pdbx_strand_id
1 'polypeptide(L)'
;MTSRRFAPALALALLIASCSDDSGSTATTGSADTEATTADTTPATLDTTPGTATFTTQPGTEQIAVLGLEPGTAVEAVAPDGTVAATGEADEQGAVLFRELTPGDGWRITAGDEVSDELTVASPDDVPDASLYTEQQT
;
A
#
# COMPACT_ATOMS: atom_id res chain seq x y z
N MET A 1 -12.38 -38.00 -41.43
CA MET A 1 -12.65 -36.55 -41.52
C MET A 1 -11.34 -35.84 -41.21
N THR A 2 -10.69 -35.32 -42.24
CA THR A 2 -9.35 -34.73 -42.17
C THR A 2 -9.50 -33.22 -42.05
N SER A 3 -9.20 -32.65 -40.87
CA SER A 3 -9.16 -31.20 -40.69
C SER A 3 -7.73 -30.72 -40.53
N ARG A 4 -7.38 -29.80 -41.44
CA ARG A 4 -6.06 -29.27 -41.74
C ARG A 4 -5.53 -28.36 -40.65
N ARG A 5 -4.21 -28.43 -40.48
CA ARG A 5 -3.38 -27.51 -39.72
C ARG A 5 -3.34 -26.13 -40.39
N PHE A 6 -3.44 -25.07 -39.60
CA PHE A 6 -3.06 -23.71 -40.00
C PHE A 6 -2.22 -23.08 -38.88
N ALA A 7 -0.95 -22.82 -39.19
CA ALA A 7 -0.11 -21.78 -38.61
C ALA A 7 0.48 -21.02 -39.81
N PRO A 8 0.64 -19.69 -39.75
CA PRO A 8 1.95 -19.18 -39.33
C PRO A 8 1.94 -17.85 -38.56
N ALA A 9 3.13 -17.54 -38.04
CA ALA A 9 3.60 -16.42 -37.21
C ALA A 9 3.36 -15.00 -37.76
N LEU A 10 3.36 -13.98 -36.87
CA LEU A 10 4.02 -12.70 -37.16
C LEU A 10 4.30 -11.81 -35.90
N ALA A 11 5.58 -11.45 -35.79
CA ALA A 11 6.22 -10.21 -35.33
C ALA A 11 6.06 -9.62 -33.90
N LEU A 12 7.26 -9.48 -33.34
CA LEU A 12 7.79 -8.68 -32.24
C LEU A 12 7.70 -7.15 -32.51
N ALA A 13 7.38 -6.35 -31.49
CA ALA A 13 7.80 -4.94 -31.39
C ALA A 13 7.92 -4.51 -29.91
N LEU A 14 9.15 -4.39 -29.43
CA LEU A 14 9.50 -3.66 -28.21
C LEU A 14 9.52 -2.15 -28.52
N LEU A 15 8.82 -1.34 -27.71
CA LEU A 15 8.99 0.11 -27.67
C LEU A 15 9.42 0.54 -26.26
N ILE A 16 10.73 0.79 -26.13
CA ILE A 16 11.37 1.47 -25.01
C ILE A 16 11.24 2.98 -25.23
N ALA A 17 10.34 3.63 -24.50
CA ALA A 17 10.29 5.09 -24.40
C ALA A 17 11.19 5.53 -23.23
N SER A 18 12.48 5.68 -23.52
CA SER A 18 13.46 6.27 -22.61
C SER A 18 13.63 7.74 -22.98
N CYS A 19 12.82 8.61 -22.37
CA CYS A 19 13.08 10.05 -22.31
C CYS A 19 13.37 10.41 -20.85
N SER A 20 14.64 10.59 -20.53
CA SER A 20 15.02 11.50 -19.45
C SER A 20 15.93 12.54 -20.08
N ASP A 21 15.40 13.75 -20.07
CA ASP A 21 15.88 14.96 -20.71
C ASP A 21 17.20 15.42 -20.07
N ASP A 22 18.23 15.49 -20.91
CA ASP A 22 19.54 16.06 -20.60
C ASP A 22 19.43 17.59 -20.68
N SER A 23 19.08 18.22 -19.55
CA SER A 23 19.14 19.66 -19.41
C SER A 23 20.49 20.05 -18.78
N GLY A 24 21.49 20.22 -19.65
CA GLY A 24 22.79 20.75 -19.29
C GLY A 24 22.69 22.14 -18.64
N SER A 25 23.33 22.31 -17.48
CA SER A 25 23.52 23.62 -16.86
C SER A 25 24.93 23.78 -16.31
N THR A 26 25.71 24.57 -17.05
CA THR A 26 26.78 25.49 -16.65
C THR A 26 27.75 25.07 -15.53
N ALA A 27 28.97 24.71 -15.95
CA ALA A 27 30.16 24.82 -15.10
C ALA A 27 30.44 26.31 -14.83
N THR A 28 30.28 26.74 -13.57
CA THR A 28 30.89 27.97 -13.05
C THR A 28 31.78 27.60 -11.87
N THR A 29 33.09 27.66 -12.12
CA THR A 29 34.13 27.64 -11.09
C THR A 29 34.08 28.96 -10.33
N GLY A 30 33.75 28.90 -9.05
CA GLY A 30 33.86 30.01 -8.11
C GLY A 30 34.14 29.49 -6.71
N SER A 31 35.42 29.46 -6.32
CA SER A 31 35.80 29.39 -4.92
C SER A 31 35.51 30.74 -4.27
N ALA A 32 34.62 30.74 -3.27
CA ALA A 32 34.62 31.75 -2.23
C ALA A 32 34.30 31.04 -0.91
N ASP A 33 35.31 31.06 -0.06
CA ASP A 33 35.28 30.71 1.35
C ASP A 33 34.21 31.54 2.07
N THR A 34 33.25 30.89 2.72
CA THR A 34 32.32 31.53 3.66
C THR A 34 31.90 30.47 4.69
N GLU A 35 32.68 30.42 5.76
CA GLU A 35 32.27 30.17 7.14
C GLU A 35 30.97 29.35 7.30
N ALA A 36 31.12 28.03 7.25
CA ALA A 36 30.06 27.11 7.62
C ALA A 36 29.85 27.19 9.14
N THR A 37 28.93 28.07 9.57
CA THR A 37 28.25 27.92 10.85
C THR A 37 27.59 26.54 10.82
N THR A 38 28.20 25.59 11.51
CA THR A 38 27.59 24.28 11.75
C THR A 38 26.45 24.54 12.73
N ALA A 39 25.27 24.84 12.19
CA ALA A 39 24.04 24.75 12.95
C ALA A 39 23.88 23.27 13.31
N ASP A 40 24.34 22.92 14.50
CA ASP A 40 24.02 21.67 15.19
C ASP A 40 22.50 21.63 15.38
N THR A 41 21.83 21.22 14.31
CA THR A 41 20.39 21.03 14.30
C THR A 41 20.21 19.59 14.75
N THR A 42 20.33 19.37 16.06
CA THR A 42 19.82 18.15 16.67
C THR A 42 18.34 18.07 16.26
N PRO A 43 17.91 17.09 15.44
CA PRO A 43 16.51 16.97 15.10
C PRO A 43 15.76 16.72 16.41
N ALA A 44 14.84 17.63 16.75
CA ALA A 44 13.92 17.39 17.84
C ALA A 44 13.07 16.18 17.45
N THR A 45 13.32 15.03 18.09
CA THR A 45 12.42 13.88 18.01
C THR A 45 11.11 14.33 18.66
N LEU A 46 10.10 14.60 17.84
CA LEU A 46 8.75 14.80 18.33
C LEU A 46 8.26 13.41 18.76
N ASP A 47 8.18 13.18 20.07
CA ASP A 47 7.39 12.09 20.66
C ASP A 47 5.90 12.36 20.39
N THR A 48 5.50 12.25 19.12
CA THR A 48 4.10 12.31 18.72
C THR A 48 3.52 10.93 18.96
N THR A 49 2.72 10.81 20.02
CA THR A 49 1.83 9.65 20.16
C THR A 49 0.90 9.64 18.94
N PRO A 50 0.79 8.52 18.21
CA PRO A 50 -0.06 8.46 17.02
C PRO A 50 -1.51 8.80 17.38
N GLY A 51 -2.17 9.53 16.48
CA GLY A 51 -3.59 9.83 16.56
C GLY A 51 -4.45 8.58 16.35
N THR A 52 -5.67 8.62 16.88
CA THR A 52 -6.69 7.62 16.57
C THR A 52 -7.17 7.81 15.13
N ALA A 53 -7.31 6.71 14.40
CA ALA A 53 -7.85 6.70 13.04
C ALA A 53 -9.24 7.34 12.94
N THR A 54 -9.38 8.24 11.97
CA THR A 54 -10.64 8.83 11.50
C THR A 54 -11.17 8.13 10.24
N PHE A 55 -10.32 7.37 9.55
CA PHE A 55 -10.68 6.49 8.45
C PHE A 55 -11.40 5.22 8.94
N THR A 56 -12.10 4.55 8.03
CA THR A 56 -12.82 3.30 8.32
C THR A 56 -12.04 2.10 7.79
N THR A 57 -11.90 1.07 8.62
CA THR A 57 -11.30 -0.21 8.24
C THR A 57 -12.36 -1.31 8.16
N GLN A 58 -12.29 -2.15 7.12
CA GLN A 58 -13.16 -3.31 6.95
C GLN A 58 -12.28 -4.55 6.72
N PRO A 59 -11.99 -5.33 7.77
CA PRO A 59 -11.29 -6.60 7.60
C PRO A 59 -12.16 -7.62 6.86
N GLY A 60 -11.51 -8.52 6.14
CA GLY A 60 -12.14 -9.65 5.47
C GLY A 60 -11.21 -10.85 5.40
N THR A 61 -11.57 -11.83 4.58
CA THR A 61 -10.75 -13.02 4.34
C THR A 61 -9.49 -12.63 3.58
N GLU A 62 -8.33 -12.77 4.23
CA GLU A 62 -7.01 -12.45 3.64
C GLU A 62 -6.89 -11.01 3.11
N GLN A 63 -7.71 -10.08 3.62
CA GLN A 63 -7.76 -8.72 3.10
C GLN A 63 -8.20 -7.70 4.16
N ILE A 64 -7.83 -6.44 3.95
CA ILE A 64 -8.35 -5.29 4.69
C ILE A 64 -8.63 -4.16 3.69
N ALA A 65 -9.87 -3.66 3.66
CA ALA A 65 -10.21 -2.43 2.97
C ALA A 65 -10.12 -1.24 3.93
N VAL A 66 -9.60 -0.12 3.44
CA VAL A 66 -9.51 1.15 4.17
C VAL A 66 -10.22 2.21 3.34
N LEU A 67 -11.10 2.98 3.97
CA LEU A 67 -11.99 3.94 3.32
C LEU A 67 -11.97 5.28 4.04
N GLY A 68 -12.24 6.36 3.30
CA GLY A 68 -12.38 7.71 3.85
C GLY A 68 -11.07 8.42 4.10
N LEU A 69 -10.01 8.04 3.38
CA LEU A 69 -8.72 8.73 3.39
C LEU A 69 -8.74 9.89 2.39
N GLU A 70 -7.83 10.85 2.54
CA GLU A 70 -7.52 11.77 1.45
C GLU A 70 -6.90 11.01 0.26
N PRO A 71 -7.30 11.29 -1.00
CA PRO A 71 -6.66 10.68 -2.17
C PRO A 71 -5.14 10.87 -2.19
N GLY A 72 -4.41 9.81 -2.54
CA GLY A 72 -2.95 9.77 -2.56
C GLY A 72 -2.29 9.60 -1.20
N THR A 73 -3.05 9.46 -0.11
CA THR A 73 -2.49 9.17 1.22
C THR A 73 -1.78 7.82 1.21
N ALA A 74 -0.52 7.79 1.66
CA ALA A 74 0.22 6.55 1.85
C ALA A 74 -0.31 5.80 3.08
N VAL A 75 -0.50 4.49 2.93
CA VAL A 75 -1.07 3.61 3.94
C VAL A 75 -0.22 2.35 4.07
N GLU A 76 0.00 1.90 5.29
CA GLU A 76 0.70 0.66 5.58
C GLU A 76 -0.20 -0.31 6.35
N ALA A 77 -0.14 -1.59 5.96
CA ALA A 77 -0.69 -2.68 6.75
C ALA A 77 0.43 -3.28 7.60
N VAL A 78 0.31 -3.12 8.91
CA VAL A 78 1.30 -3.56 9.89
C VAL A 78 0.83 -4.89 10.50
N ALA A 79 1.70 -5.89 10.38
CA ALA A 79 1.48 -7.21 10.93
C ALA A 79 1.61 -7.22 12.47
N PRO A 80 1.12 -8.27 13.16
CA PRO A 80 1.12 -8.33 14.62
C PRO A 80 2.51 -8.27 15.27
N ASP A 81 3.56 -8.62 14.54
CA ASP A 81 4.96 -8.52 14.99
C ASP A 81 5.57 -7.11 14.80
N GLY A 82 4.77 -6.16 14.32
CA GLY A 82 5.17 -4.78 14.06
C GLY A 82 5.83 -4.57 12.69
N THR A 83 5.94 -5.60 11.85
CA THR A 83 6.51 -5.45 10.51
C THR A 83 5.48 -4.87 9.54
N VAL A 84 5.93 -4.00 8.62
CA VAL A 84 5.09 -3.55 7.51
C VAL A 84 4.98 -4.68 6.49
N ALA A 85 3.81 -5.30 6.42
CA ALA A 85 3.56 -6.43 5.52
C ALA A 85 3.17 -5.97 4.11
N ALA A 86 2.49 -4.83 3.99
CA ALA A 86 2.11 -4.24 2.71
C ALA A 86 1.99 -2.72 2.80
N THR A 87 2.19 -2.05 1.68
CA THR A 87 2.03 -0.60 1.52
C THR A 87 1.13 -0.30 0.31
N GLY A 88 0.38 0.78 0.36
CA GLY A 88 -0.45 1.24 -0.73
C GLY A 88 -0.72 2.74 -0.64
N GLU A 89 -1.40 3.27 -1.64
CA GLU A 89 -1.88 4.65 -1.66
C GLU A 89 -3.39 4.64 -1.83
N ALA A 90 -4.06 5.57 -1.15
CA ALA A 90 -5.48 5.80 -1.33
C ALA A 90 -5.75 6.27 -2.77
N ASP A 91 -6.71 5.64 -3.44
CA ASP A 91 -7.13 6.03 -4.78
C ASP A 91 -7.89 7.37 -4.79
N GLU A 92 -8.38 7.78 -5.97
CA GLU A 92 -9.15 9.02 -6.13
C GLU A 92 -10.47 9.03 -5.33
N GLN A 93 -10.92 7.88 -4.80
CA GLN A 93 -12.09 7.75 -3.94
C GLN A 93 -11.71 7.72 -2.44
N GLY A 94 -10.42 7.84 -2.11
CA GLY A 94 -9.95 7.78 -0.73
C GLY A 94 -9.93 6.35 -0.18
N ALA A 95 -9.73 5.35 -1.05
CA ALA A 95 -9.76 3.94 -0.68
C ALA A 95 -8.45 3.22 -1.00
N VAL A 96 -8.09 2.24 -0.17
CA VAL A 96 -7.03 1.26 -0.47
C VAL A 96 -7.50 -0.13 -0.03
N LEU A 97 -7.11 -1.14 -0.79
CA LEU A 97 -7.44 -2.54 -0.50
C LEU A 97 -6.16 -3.37 -0.46
N PHE A 98 -5.82 -3.84 0.73
CA PHE A 98 -4.76 -4.84 0.93
C PHE A 98 -5.35 -6.23 0.75
N ARG A 99 -4.66 -7.08 -0.02
CA ARG A 99 -5.06 -8.46 -0.31
C ARG A 99 -3.91 -9.39 0.01
N GLU A 100 -4.21 -10.69 0.05
CA GLU A 100 -3.21 -11.74 0.30
C GLU A 100 -2.52 -11.57 1.66
N LEU A 101 -3.22 -10.99 2.62
CA LEU A 101 -2.76 -10.84 3.99
C LEU A 101 -2.83 -12.19 4.70
N THR A 102 -1.83 -12.49 5.54
CA THR A 102 -1.86 -13.70 6.35
C THR A 102 -3.00 -13.61 7.38
N PRO A 103 -3.88 -14.63 7.48
CA PRO A 103 -4.94 -14.66 8.48
C PRO A 103 -4.40 -14.57 9.91
N GLY A 104 -5.12 -13.87 10.78
CA GLY A 104 -4.79 -13.71 12.19
C GLY A 104 -5.26 -12.40 12.81
N ASP A 105 -5.18 -12.33 14.13
CA ASP A 105 -5.43 -11.13 14.94
C ASP A 105 -4.18 -10.25 15.03
N GLY A 106 -4.33 -9.01 15.49
CA GLY A 106 -3.18 -8.13 15.80
C GLY A 106 -2.81 -7.16 14.68
N TRP A 107 -3.55 -7.14 13.58
CA TRP A 107 -3.27 -6.25 12.46
C TRP A 107 -3.60 -4.79 12.79
N ARG A 108 -2.82 -3.86 12.24
CA ARG A 108 -3.10 -2.43 12.31
C ARG A 108 -2.88 -1.76 10.96
N ILE A 109 -3.64 -0.71 10.73
CA ILE A 109 -3.46 0.18 9.58
C ILE A 109 -2.87 1.50 10.08
N THR A 110 -1.83 1.97 9.39
CA THR A 110 -1.22 3.28 9.62
C THR A 110 -1.41 4.16 8.38
N ALA A 111 -1.78 5.42 8.60
CA ALA A 111 -1.89 6.42 7.54
C ALA A 111 -1.49 7.78 8.12
N GLY A 112 -0.36 8.34 7.66
CA GLY A 112 0.22 9.53 8.29
C GLY A 112 0.52 9.30 9.78
N ASP A 113 0.00 10.19 10.63
CA ASP A 113 0.14 10.09 12.10
C ASP A 113 -1.00 9.28 12.76
N GLU A 114 -1.92 8.72 11.99
CA GLU A 114 -3.09 7.99 12.49
C GLU A 114 -2.88 6.46 12.47
N VAL A 115 -3.42 5.79 13.50
CA VAL A 115 -3.37 4.33 13.62
C VAL A 115 -4.75 3.78 13.96
N SER A 116 -5.13 2.67 13.31
CA SER A 116 -6.38 1.98 13.58
C SER A 116 -6.39 1.24 14.93
N ASP A 117 -7.60 0.85 15.35
CA ASP A 117 -7.76 -0.25 16.31
C ASP A 117 -7.16 -1.55 15.77
N GLU A 118 -7.04 -2.55 16.65
CA GLU A 118 -6.57 -3.88 16.26
C GLU A 118 -7.61 -4.60 15.41
N LEU A 119 -7.14 -5.27 14.36
CA LEU A 119 -7.97 -5.94 13.37
C LEU A 119 -7.65 -7.43 13.30
N THR A 120 -8.64 -8.21 12.89
CA THR A 120 -8.52 -9.63 12.59
C THR A 120 -8.72 -9.85 11.11
N VAL A 121 -7.73 -10.44 10.44
CA VAL A 121 -7.86 -10.91 9.05
C VAL A 121 -8.39 -12.35 9.10
N ALA A 122 -9.55 -12.58 8.50
CA ALA A 122 -10.18 -13.90 8.53
C ALA A 122 -9.45 -14.91 7.63
N SER A 123 -9.51 -16.17 8.00
CA SER A 123 -9.08 -17.30 7.17
C SER A 123 -10.17 -17.69 6.18
N PRO A 124 -9.83 -18.21 4.99
CA PRO A 124 -10.82 -18.84 4.10
C PRO A 124 -11.48 -20.08 4.72
N ASP A 125 -10.86 -20.68 5.73
CA ASP A 125 -11.41 -21.81 6.48
C ASP A 125 -12.40 -21.38 7.59
N ASP A 126 -12.53 -20.08 7.87
CA ASP A 126 -13.49 -19.54 8.85
C ASP A 126 -14.90 -19.55 8.25
N VAL A 127 -15.49 -20.74 8.20
CA VAL A 127 -16.82 -20.97 7.64
C VAL A 127 -17.90 -20.94 8.71
N PRO A 128 -19.04 -20.27 8.47
CA PRO A 128 -20.16 -20.30 9.41
C PRO A 128 -20.79 -21.69 9.53
N ASP A 129 -21.40 -21.99 10.68
CA ASP A 129 -22.07 -23.26 10.90
C ASP A 129 -23.22 -23.46 9.89
N ALA A 130 -23.33 -24.67 9.32
CA ALA A 130 -24.33 -24.99 8.30
C ALA A 130 -25.77 -24.79 8.79
N SER A 131 -26.01 -24.86 10.10
CA SER A 131 -27.33 -24.58 10.70
C SER A 131 -27.83 -23.18 10.39
N LEU A 132 -26.96 -22.17 10.25
CA LEU A 132 -27.34 -20.79 9.89
C LEU A 132 -28.05 -20.68 8.53
N TYR A 133 -27.78 -21.63 7.63
CA TYR A 133 -28.38 -21.65 6.29
C TYR A 133 -29.54 -22.64 6.19
N THR A 134 -29.73 -23.49 7.20
CA THR A 134 -30.80 -24.50 7.19
C THR A 134 -32.18 -23.84 7.19
N GLU A 135 -32.34 -22.75 7.93
CA GLU A 135 -33.59 -21.99 8.04
C GLU A 135 -33.96 -21.19 6.78
N GLN A 136 -33.02 -21.01 5.85
CA GLN A 136 -33.21 -20.22 4.63
C GLN A 136 -33.62 -21.07 3.41
N GLN A 137 -33.69 -22.39 3.57
CA GLN A 137 -34.12 -23.31 2.52
C GLN A 137 -35.66 -23.42 2.53
N THR A 138 -36.33 -22.63 1.69
CA THR A 138 -37.79 -22.69 1.44
C THR A 138 -38.16 -23.63 0.30
#